data_AF-A0A6J4L0V8-F1
#
_entry.id   AF-A0A6J4L0V8-F1
#
_cell.length_a   1.000
_cell.length_b   1.000
_cell.length_c   1.000
_cell.angle_alpha   90.00
_cell.angle_beta   90.00
_cell.angle_gamma   90.00
#
_symmetry.space_group_name_H-M   'P 1'
#
loop_
_entity.id
_entity.type
_entity.pdbx_description
1 polymer ?
#
loop_
_entity_poly.entity_id
_entity_poly.type
_entity_poly.pdbx_seq_one_letter_code
_entity_poly.pdbx_strand_id
1 'polypeptide(L)'
;MPGRNHSRQFKLECARQVATGQKRPAQLCREHGLAESVLLRWRKEYEARGEEAFTEKRASSREEALEARVAELERFCGKLSLENELLKKGLSKYHSNGGTP
;
A
#
# COMPACT_ATOMS: atom_id res chain seq x y z
N MET A 1 23.68 -6.09 1.83
CA MET A 1 23.97 -4.65 2.03
C MET A 1 22.62 -3.92 2.06
N PRO A 2 22.13 -3.43 3.20
CA PRO A 2 20.91 -2.65 3.25
C PRO A 2 21.08 -1.40 2.37
N GLY A 3 20.12 -1.16 1.47
CA GLY A 3 20.15 -0.02 0.54
C GLY A 3 20.07 1.30 1.30
N ARG A 4 20.85 2.30 0.88
CA ARG A 4 20.82 3.64 1.47
C ARG A 4 19.46 4.28 1.22
N ASN A 5 18.71 4.59 2.28
CA ASN A 5 17.42 5.27 2.16
C ASN A 5 17.64 6.79 1.99
N HIS A 6 17.05 7.34 0.93
CA HIS A 6 17.07 8.77 0.63
C HIS A 6 15.69 9.40 0.88
N SER A 7 15.67 10.61 1.44
CA SER A 7 14.43 11.36 1.63
C SER A 7 13.76 11.68 0.30
N ARG A 8 12.43 11.86 0.30
CA ARG A 8 11.66 12.23 -0.89
C ARG A 8 12.17 13.52 -1.53
N GLN A 9 12.38 14.55 -0.71
CA GLN A 9 12.84 15.86 -1.17
C GLN A 9 14.18 15.76 -1.88
N PHE A 10 15.12 14.98 -1.33
CA PHE A 10 16.42 14.76 -1.95
C PHE A 10 16.32 14.06 -3.31
N LYS A 11 15.46 13.03 -3.42
CA LYS A 11 15.22 12.33 -4.69
C LYS A 11 14.64 13.27 -5.75
N LEU A 12 13.66 14.09 -5.38
CA LEU A 12 13.05 15.08 -6.28
C LEU A 12 14.07 16.08 -6.78
N GLU A 13 14.88 16.64 -5.88
CA GLU A 13 15.89 17.63 -6.24
C GLU A 13 16.90 17.05 -7.24
N CYS A 14 17.44 15.86 -6.96
CA CYS A 14 18.37 15.19 -7.86
C CYS A 14 17.71 14.88 -9.22
N ALA A 15 16.50 14.33 -9.22
CA ALA A 15 15.79 13.96 -10.44
C ALA A 15 15.45 15.19 -11.30
N ARG A 16 15.01 16.29 -10.68
CA ARG A 16 14.74 17.56 -11.34
C ARG A 16 15.98 18.16 -11.98
N GLN A 17 17.11 18.18 -11.28
CA GLN A 17 18.37 18.71 -11.82
C GLN A 17 18.85 17.93 -13.05
N VAL A 18 18.63 16.61 -13.08
CA VAL A 18 18.96 15.79 -14.26
C VAL A 18 17.94 15.99 -15.38
N ALA A 19 16.64 15.98 -15.08
CA ALA A 19 15.57 16.09 -16.08
C ALA A 19 15.58 17.45 -16.79
N THR A 20 15.92 18.53 -16.07
CA THR A 20 16.07 19.88 -16.63
C THR A 20 17.42 20.13 -17.30
N GLY A 21 18.35 19.17 -17.23
CA GLY A 21 19.69 19.31 -17.78
C GLY A 21 20.62 20.25 -16.99
N GLN A 22 20.22 20.71 -15.80
CA GLN A 22 21.04 21.58 -14.95
C GLN A 22 22.35 20.90 -14.53
N LYS A 23 22.32 19.59 -14.26
CA LYS A 23 23.51 18.79 -13.95
C LYS A 23 23.54 17.49 -14.73
N ARG A 24 24.74 17.04 -15.09
CA ARG A 24 24.96 15.73 -15.71
C ARG A 24 24.82 14.62 -14.65
N PRO A 25 24.25 13.44 -14.99
CA PRO A 25 24.11 12.33 -14.06
C PRO A 25 25.39 11.95 -13.33
N ALA A 26 26.52 11.87 -14.05
CA ALA A 26 27.82 11.51 -13.49
C ALA A 26 28.32 12.52 -12.43
N GLN A 27 27.97 13.80 -12.55
CA GLN A 27 28.34 14.83 -11.58
C GLN A 27 27.58 14.61 -10.27
N LEU A 28 26.25 14.49 -10.34
CA LEU A 28 25.40 14.21 -9.17
C LEU A 28 25.77 12.90 -8.48
N CYS A 29 26.15 11.88 -9.25
CA CYS A 29 26.62 10.60 -8.70
C CYS A 29 27.87 10.76 -7.83
N ARG A 30 28.84 11.59 -8.27
CA ARG A 30 30.06 11.87 -7.50
C ARG A 30 29.80 12.75 -6.29
N GLU A 31 29.02 13.82 -6.47
CA GLU A 31 28.70 14.79 -5.40
C GLU A 31 27.96 14.13 -4.22
N HIS A 32 27.03 13.22 -4.51
CA HIS A 32 26.18 12.62 -3.49
C HIS A 32 26.50 11.16 -3.18
N GLY A 33 27.51 10.57 -3.85
CA GLY A 33 27.82 9.14 -3.72
C GLY A 33 26.65 8.25 -4.13
N LEU A 34 26.04 8.54 -5.29
CA LEU A 34 24.92 7.78 -5.85
C LEU A 34 25.40 6.87 -6.96
N ALA A 35 24.81 5.68 -7.05
CA ALA A 35 24.95 4.84 -8.24
C ALA A 35 24.14 5.45 -9.40
N GLU A 36 24.72 5.46 -10.60
CA GLU A 36 24.08 6.04 -11.79
C GLU A 36 22.74 5.36 -12.11
N SER A 37 22.65 4.05 -11.90
CA SER A 37 21.41 3.29 -12.05
C SER A 37 20.28 3.78 -11.15
N VAL A 38 20.60 4.22 -9.93
CA VAL A 38 19.62 4.79 -8.98
C VAL A 38 19.13 6.14 -9.49
N LEU A 39 20.04 6.99 -9.95
CA LEU A 39 19.72 8.33 -10.44
C LEU A 39 18.90 8.28 -11.73
N LEU A 40 19.21 7.36 -12.65
CA LEU A 40 18.44 7.13 -13.88
C LEU A 40 17.03 6.63 -13.59
N ARG A 41 16.86 5.76 -12.58
CA ARG A 41 15.53 5.32 -12.13
C ARG A 41 14.72 6.49 -11.57
N TRP A 42 15.33 7.33 -10.75
CA TRP A 42 14.66 8.52 -10.21
C TRP A 42 14.26 9.50 -11.31
N ARG A 43 15.15 9.74 -12.28
CA ARG A 43 14.84 10.56 -13.45
C ARG A 43 13.60 10.04 -14.19
N LYS A 44 13.53 8.73 -14.49
CA LYS A 44 12.37 8.14 -15.16
C LYS A 44 11.08 8.30 -14.34
N GLU A 45 11.14 8.11 -13.03
CA GLU A 45 9.97 8.28 -12.15
C GLU A 45 9.52 9.74 -12.10
N TYR A 46 10.45 10.69 -12.08
CA TYR A 46 10.17 12.12 -12.17
C TYR A 46 9.64 12.53 -13.55
N GLU A 47 10.16 11.98 -14.65
CA GLU A 47 9.62 12.23 -15.99
C GLU A 47 8.17 11.72 -16.12
N ALA A 48 7.81 10.65 -15.41
CA ALA A 48 6.46 10.08 -15.44
C ALA A 48 5.44 10.81 -14.55
N ARG A 49 5.88 11.37 -13.41
CA ARG A 49 4.97 11.92 -12.36
C ARG A 49 5.29 13.35 -11.92
N GLY A 50 6.37 13.94 -12.42
CA GLY A 50 6.86 15.25 -12.02
C GLY A 50 7.09 15.35 -10.51
N GLU A 51 6.62 16.45 -9.93
CA GLU A 51 6.74 16.73 -8.50
C GLU A 51 5.92 15.77 -7.61
N GLU A 52 5.04 14.94 -8.17
CA GLU A 52 4.35 13.87 -7.42
C GLU A 52 5.17 12.57 -7.33
N ALA A 53 6.33 12.51 -7.98
CA ALA A 53 7.23 11.37 -7.88
C ALA A 53 7.63 11.08 -6.43
N PHE A 54 7.95 9.81 -6.14
CA PHE A 54 8.39 9.34 -4.82
C PHE A 54 7.45 9.65 -3.66
N THR A 55 6.18 9.98 -3.94
CA THR A 55 5.11 9.88 -2.95
C THR A 55 4.87 8.40 -2.65
N GLU A 56 4.65 8.09 -1.37
CA GLU A 56 4.29 6.73 -0.97
C GLU A 56 3.07 6.28 -1.77
N LYS A 57 3.18 5.07 -2.33
CA LYS A 57 2.33 4.57 -3.40
C LYS A 57 0.84 4.71 -3.05
N ARG A 58 0.07 5.24 -4.02
CA ARG A 58 -1.24 4.72 -4.46
C ARG A 58 -1.37 3.25 -4.05
N ALA A 59 -2.40 2.89 -3.28
CA ALA A 59 -2.67 1.53 -2.84
C ALA A 59 -2.20 0.53 -3.91
N SER A 60 -1.23 -0.32 -3.59
CA SER A 60 -0.80 -1.33 -4.53
C SER A 60 -2.00 -2.22 -4.87
N SER A 61 -2.01 -2.83 -6.05
CA SER A 61 -3.03 -3.83 -6.39
C SER A 61 -3.16 -4.93 -5.32
N ARG A 62 -2.09 -5.15 -4.54
CA ARG A 62 -2.09 -6.01 -3.36
C ARG A 62 -2.83 -5.40 -2.16
N GLU A 63 -2.61 -4.12 -1.84
CA GLU A 63 -3.40 -3.44 -0.79
C GLU A 63 -4.88 -3.40 -1.15
N GLU A 64 -5.23 -3.05 -2.39
CA GLU A 64 -6.63 -3.05 -2.86
C GLU A 64 -7.26 -4.47 -2.79
N ALA A 65 -6.49 -5.50 -3.18
CA ALA A 65 -6.94 -6.89 -3.06
C ALA A 65 -7.10 -7.32 -1.59
N LEU A 66 -6.24 -6.85 -0.70
CA LEU A 66 -6.36 -7.11 0.74
C LEU A 66 -7.59 -6.41 1.33
N GLU A 67 -7.84 -5.15 0.98
CA GLU A 67 -9.04 -4.43 1.41
C GLU A 67 -10.33 -5.10 0.92
N ALA A 68 -10.36 -5.52 -0.36
CA ALA A 68 -11.49 -6.28 -0.89
C ALA A 68 -11.73 -7.59 -0.13
N ARG A 69 -10.65 -8.30 0.23
CA ARG A 69 -10.73 -9.54 1.01
C ARG A 69 -11.21 -9.29 2.44
N VAL A 70 -10.77 -8.19 3.07
CA VAL A 70 -11.23 -7.77 4.40
C VAL A 70 -12.74 -7.50 4.37
N ALA A 71 -13.22 -6.71 3.41
CA ALA A 71 -14.64 -6.39 3.29
C ALA A 71 -15.51 -7.64 3.04
N GLU A 72 -15.02 -8.61 2.28
CA GLU A 72 -15.69 -9.89 2.07
C GLU A 72 -15.79 -10.69 3.39
N LEU A 73 -14.70 -10.78 4.14
CA LEU A 73 -14.66 -11.49 5.41
C LEU A 73 -15.56 -10.83 6.46
N GLU A 74 -15.58 -9.50 6.53
CA GLU A 74 -16.46 -8.76 7.43
C GLU A 74 -17.94 -9.04 7.15
N ARG A 75 -18.34 -9.09 5.88
CA ARG A 75 -19.72 -9.46 5.49
C ARG A 75 -20.06 -10.88 5.91
N PHE A 76 -19.14 -11.82 5.72
CA PHE A 76 -19.34 -13.21 6.09
C PHE A 76 -19.45 -13.38 7.61
N CYS A 77 -18.59 -12.73 8.38
CA CYS A 77 -18.65 -12.67 9.84
C CYS A 77 -19.98 -12.08 10.33
N GLY A 78 -20.48 -11.02 9.68
CA GLY A 78 -21.79 -10.44 9.98
C GLY A 78 -22.94 -11.43 9.75
N LYS A 79 -22.94 -12.13 8.61
CA LYS A 79 -23.93 -13.17 8.29
C LYS A 79 -23.92 -14.30 9.32
N LEU A 80 -22.75 -14.85 9.63
CA LEU A 80 -22.60 -15.92 10.61
C LEU A 80 -23.02 -15.49 12.02
N SER A 81 -22.78 -14.23 12.39
CA SER A 81 -23.22 -13.67 13.67
C SER A 81 -24.74 -13.67 13.76
N LEU A 82 -25.43 -13.22 12.70
CA LEU A 82 -26.89 -13.22 12.65
C LEU A 82 -27.47 -14.65 12.68
N GLU A 83 -26.92 -15.57 11.90
CA GLU A 83 -27.34 -16.98 11.91
C GLU A 83 -27.16 -17.60 13.31
N ASN A 84 -26.03 -17.33 13.97
CA ASN A 84 -25.80 -17.79 15.34
C ASN A 84 -26.82 -17.22 16.32
N GLU A 85 -27.15 -15.93 16.23
CA GLU A 85 -28.17 -15.33 17.10
C GLU A 85 -29.54 -15.96 16.90
N LEU A 86 -29.94 -16.22 15.65
CA LEU A 86 -31.20 -16.89 15.33
C LEU A 86 -31.24 -18.32 15.86
N LEU A 87 -30.17 -19.10 15.66
CA LEU A 87 -30.05 -20.46 16.17
C LEU A 87 -30.11 -20.49 17.70
N LYS A 88 -29.36 -19.61 18.37
CA LYS A 88 -29.38 -19.48 19.83
C LYS A 88 -30.79 -19.15 20.33
N LYS A 89 -31.48 -18.18 19.72
CA LYS A 89 -32.88 -17.85 20.07
C LYS A 89 -33.83 -19.02 19.84
N GLY A 90 -33.69 -19.74 18.73
CA GLY A 90 -34.51 -20.92 18.43
C GLY A 90 -34.30 -22.05 19.45
N LEU A 91 -33.05 -22.33 19.80
CA LEU A 91 -32.71 -23.28 20.85
C LEU A 91 -33.28 -22.83 22.19
N SER A 92 -33.08 -21.57 22.61
CA SER A 92 -33.66 -21.08 23.87
C SER A 92 -35.18 -21.27 23.93
N LYS A 93 -35.90 -20.99 22.83
CA LYS A 93 -37.34 -21.23 22.73
C LYS A 93 -37.71 -22.71 22.81
N TYR A 94 -36.94 -23.59 22.18
CA TYR A 94 -37.14 -25.04 22.26
C TYR A 94 -36.96 -25.54 23.71
N HIS A 95 -35.90 -25.12 24.38
CA HIS A 95 -35.63 -25.50 25.77
C HIS A 95 -36.67 -24.94 26.74
N SER A 96 -37.18 -23.72 26.51
CA SER A 96 -38.24 -23.12 27.35
C SER A 96 -39.61 -23.76 27.14
N ASN A 97 -39.88 -24.33 25.97
CA ASN A 97 -41.15 -24.99 25.65
C ASN A 97 -41.23 -26.46 26.07
N GLY A 98 -40.23 -26.96 26.81
CA GLY A 98 -40.25 -28.31 27.38
C GLY A 98 -40.14 -29.39 26.29
N GLY A 99 -38.91 -29.72 25.92
CA GLY A 99 -38.63 -30.91 25.12
C GLY A 99 -39.29 -32.15 25.74
N THR A 100 -40.31 -32.66 25.06
CA THR A 100 -40.83 -34.02 25.22
C THR A 100 -41.10 -34.52 23.80
N PRO A 101 -40.62 -35.73 23.42
CA PRO A 101 -40.84 -36.28 22.08
C PRO A 101 -42.32 -36.45 21.73
#